data_AF-A0A553HKR6-F1
#
_entry.id   AF-A0A553HKR6-F1
#
_cell.length_a   1.000
_cell.length_b   1.000
_cell.length_c   1.000
_cell.angle_alpha   90.00
_cell.angle_beta   90.00
_cell.angle_gamma   90.00
#
_symmetry.space_group_name_H-M   'P 1'
#
loop_
_entity.id
_entity.type
_entity.pdbx_description
1 polymer ?
#
loop_
_entity_poly.entity_id
_entity_poly.type
_entity_poly.pdbx_seq_one_letter_code
_entity_poly.pdbx_strand_id
1 'polypeptide(L)'
;MQFATLLALAVPLVAALPQSATPTTSSAAPSSTADLEAICEAQASSYKDSCPQCLHNCATSSVPDQCYYSVFFTINGIQAQCEAQGGYNCRSQAVNAVCGSS
;
A
#
# COMPACT_ATOMS: atom_id res chain seq x y z
N MET A 1 -17.75 -15.21 52.95
CA MET A 1 -19.05 -15.63 52.38
C MET A 1 -18.84 -16.05 50.95
N GLN A 2 -19.12 -17.33 50.65
CA GLN A 2 -19.24 -17.90 49.30
C GLN A 2 -20.47 -17.33 48.58
N PHE A 3 -20.40 -17.17 47.26
CA PHE A 3 -21.46 -17.49 46.27
C PHE A 3 -20.73 -17.70 44.92
N ALA A 4 -20.47 -18.92 44.45
CA ALA A 4 -21.40 -19.87 43.83
C ALA A 4 -21.87 -19.47 42.42
N THR A 5 -21.25 -20.10 41.41
CA THR A 5 -21.89 -20.80 40.26
C THR A 5 -22.48 -19.90 39.13
N LEU A 6 -22.30 -20.12 37.80
CA LEU A 6 -22.64 -21.27 36.95
C LEU A 6 -22.01 -21.17 35.53
N LEU A 7 -21.82 -22.35 34.93
CA LEU A 7 -21.52 -22.62 33.51
C LEU A 7 -22.51 -21.98 32.53
N ALA A 8 -22.04 -21.66 31.32
CA ALA A 8 -22.81 -21.87 30.10
C ALA A 8 -21.89 -22.20 28.91
N LEU A 9 -22.02 -23.41 28.38
CA LEU A 9 -21.45 -23.85 27.11
C LEU A 9 -22.21 -23.15 25.97
N ALA A 10 -21.48 -22.52 25.04
CA ALA A 10 -22.03 -22.08 23.77
C ALA A 10 -21.40 -22.91 22.64
N VAL A 11 -22.19 -23.80 22.03
CA VAL A 11 -21.85 -24.52 20.80
C VAL A 11 -22.33 -23.67 19.61
N PRO A 12 -21.46 -23.27 18.68
CA PRO A 12 -21.92 -22.81 17.38
C PRO A 12 -22.21 -24.03 16.49
N LEU A 13 -23.49 -24.23 16.20
CA LEU A 13 -24.00 -25.10 15.15
C LEU A 13 -23.63 -24.48 13.79
N VAL A 14 -22.66 -25.04 13.08
CA VAL A 14 -22.36 -24.62 11.70
C VAL A 14 -23.05 -25.58 10.74
N ALA A 15 -24.14 -25.10 10.15
CA ALA A 15 -24.83 -25.77 9.05
C ALA A 15 -23.99 -25.69 7.77
N ALA A 16 -23.67 -26.82 7.17
CA ALA A 16 -23.02 -26.90 5.86
C ALA A 16 -24.09 -26.83 4.74
N LEU A 17 -24.04 -25.78 3.91
CA LEU A 17 -24.72 -25.73 2.62
C LEU A 17 -23.72 -26.12 1.51
N PRO A 18 -24.04 -27.08 0.61
CA PRO A 18 -23.19 -27.33 -0.55
C PRO A 18 -23.60 -26.49 -1.77
N GLN A 19 -22.55 -25.90 -2.36
CA GLN A 19 -22.31 -25.73 -3.80
C GLN A 19 -23.14 -24.69 -4.58
N SER A 20 -22.73 -23.43 -4.44
CA SER A 20 -22.91 -22.43 -5.50
C SER A 20 -21.92 -22.69 -6.65
N ALA A 21 -22.44 -22.61 -7.87
CA ALA A 21 -21.75 -22.88 -9.12
C ALA A 21 -20.44 -22.11 -9.27
N THR A 22 -19.41 -22.80 -9.76
CA THR A 22 -18.10 -22.24 -10.11
C THR A 22 -18.25 -21.25 -11.26
N PRO A 23 -17.96 -19.95 -11.09
CA PRO A 23 -17.66 -19.11 -12.24
C PRO A 23 -16.26 -19.49 -12.70
N THR A 24 -16.12 -19.92 -13.95
CA THR A 24 -14.83 -20.08 -14.63
C THR A 24 -14.15 -18.71 -14.62
N THR A 25 -13.31 -18.48 -13.61
CA THR A 25 -12.47 -17.28 -13.55
C THR A 25 -11.37 -17.54 -14.55
N SER A 26 -11.35 -16.79 -15.66
CA SER A 26 -10.18 -16.71 -16.53
C SER A 26 -9.01 -16.31 -15.65
N SER A 27 -8.17 -17.28 -15.31
CA SER A 27 -6.87 -17.04 -14.71
C SER A 27 -6.01 -16.42 -15.80
N ALA A 28 -6.02 -15.10 -15.89
CA ALA A 28 -4.94 -14.38 -16.53
C ALA A 28 -3.65 -14.86 -15.84
N ALA A 29 -2.72 -15.40 -16.61
CA ALA A 29 -1.41 -15.78 -16.09
C ALA A 29 -0.84 -14.57 -15.33
N PRO A 30 -0.32 -14.73 -14.10
CA PRO A 30 0.30 -13.62 -13.39
C PRO A 30 1.45 -13.11 -14.27
N SER A 31 1.25 -11.92 -14.85
CA SER A 31 2.32 -11.23 -15.55
C SER A 31 3.39 -10.97 -14.50
N SER A 32 4.51 -11.68 -14.60
CA SER A 32 5.61 -11.62 -13.63
C SER A 32 6.37 -10.29 -13.68
N THR A 33 5.95 -9.36 -14.54
CA THR A 33 6.23 -7.94 -14.33
C THR A 33 5.35 -7.54 -13.17
N ALA A 34 5.91 -7.60 -11.95
CA ALA A 34 5.33 -6.95 -10.78
C ALA A 34 4.81 -5.58 -11.24
N ASP A 35 3.51 -5.36 -11.08
CA ASP A 35 2.85 -4.15 -11.58
C ASP A 35 3.41 -2.97 -10.77
N LEU A 36 4.53 -2.41 -11.25
CA LEU A 36 5.32 -1.42 -10.51
C LEU A 36 4.49 -0.18 -10.23
N GLU A 37 3.51 0.10 -11.07
CA GLU A 37 2.53 1.16 -10.87
C GLU A 37 1.61 0.82 -9.70
N ALA A 38 0.98 -0.35 -9.69
CA ALA A 38 0.16 -0.77 -8.55
C ALA A 38 0.95 -0.82 -7.23
N ILE A 39 2.21 -1.29 -7.27
CA ILE A 39 3.08 -1.33 -6.09
C ILE A 39 3.44 0.10 -5.65
N CYS A 40 3.80 0.97 -6.59
CA CYS A 40 4.05 2.37 -6.29
C CYS A 40 2.82 3.00 -5.63
N GLU A 41 1.63 2.86 -6.22
CA GLU A 41 0.40 3.45 -5.69
C GLU A 41 0.03 2.91 -4.30
N ALA A 42 0.32 1.64 -4.03
CA ALA A 42 0.12 1.05 -2.71
C ALA A 42 1.02 1.69 -1.64
N GLN A 43 2.25 2.05 -2.00
CA GLN A 43 3.22 2.65 -1.07
C GLN A 43 3.17 4.19 -1.03
N ALA A 44 2.66 4.83 -2.08
CA ALA A 44 2.69 6.29 -2.26
C ALA A 44 1.74 7.04 -1.32
N SER A 45 0.73 6.40 -0.74
CA SER A 45 -0.24 7.02 0.16
C SER A 45 -0.91 8.27 -0.46
N SER A 46 -0.54 9.48 -0.05
CA SER A 46 -1.02 10.75 -0.60
C SER A 46 -0.29 11.19 -1.87
N TYR A 47 0.74 10.46 -2.32
CA TYR A 47 1.58 10.77 -3.49
C TYR A 47 1.27 9.91 -4.73
N LYS A 48 0.11 9.26 -4.80
CA LYS A 48 -0.23 8.34 -5.89
C LYS A 48 -0.13 8.98 -7.27
N ASP A 49 -0.57 10.23 -7.40
CA ASP A 49 -0.44 11.04 -8.63
C ASP A 49 1.01 11.25 -9.08
N SER A 50 1.98 11.09 -8.19
CA SER A 50 3.41 11.22 -8.48
C SER A 50 4.05 9.91 -8.93
N CYS A 51 3.33 8.78 -8.89
CA CYS A 51 3.87 7.48 -9.29
C CYS A 51 4.46 7.45 -10.71
N PRO A 52 3.79 7.97 -11.76
CA PRO A 52 4.35 7.96 -13.11
C PRO A 52 5.73 8.62 -13.20
N GLN A 53 5.98 9.63 -12.37
CA GLN A 53 7.27 10.32 -12.29
C GLN A 53 8.31 9.50 -11.51
N CYS A 54 7.89 8.76 -10.48
CA CYS A 54 8.76 8.01 -9.58
C CYS A 54 9.05 6.57 -9.99
N LEU A 55 8.35 6.00 -10.99
CA LEU A 55 8.45 4.58 -11.39
C LEU A 55 9.88 4.11 -11.67
N HIS A 56 10.69 4.97 -12.29
CA HIS A 56 12.07 4.64 -12.68
C HIS A 56 12.98 4.36 -11.49
N ASN A 57 12.70 4.92 -10.31
CA ASN A 57 13.54 4.78 -9.11
C ASN A 57 13.65 3.32 -8.62
N CYS A 58 12.65 2.50 -8.91
CA CYS A 58 12.57 1.12 -8.43
C CYS A 58 12.46 0.08 -9.56
N ALA A 59 12.64 0.49 -10.81
CA ALA A 59 12.43 -0.36 -11.99
C ALA A 59 13.32 -1.62 -12.02
N THR A 60 14.50 -1.55 -11.41
CA THR A 60 15.45 -2.69 -11.33
C THR A 60 15.54 -3.30 -9.94
N SER A 61 14.67 -2.89 -9.00
CA SER A 61 14.69 -3.39 -7.63
C SER A 61 14.07 -4.79 -7.56
N SER A 62 14.72 -5.70 -6.82
CA SER A 62 14.14 -7.01 -6.47
C SER A 62 13.11 -6.93 -5.34
N VAL A 63 13.00 -5.77 -4.67
CA VAL A 63 12.08 -5.49 -3.56
C VAL A 63 11.37 -4.14 -3.79
N PRO A 64 10.51 -4.03 -4.81
CA PRO A 64 9.91 -2.77 -5.23
C PRO A 64 9.04 -2.12 -4.14
N ASP A 65 8.32 -2.89 -3.31
CA ASP A 65 7.55 -2.36 -2.18
C ASP A 65 8.41 -1.57 -1.20
N GLN A 66 9.53 -2.15 -0.75
CA GLN A 66 10.45 -1.47 0.18
C GLN A 66 11.13 -0.28 -0.47
N CYS A 67 11.44 -0.39 -1.77
CA CYS A 67 12.02 0.70 -2.54
C CYS A 67 11.07 1.90 -2.62
N TYR A 68 9.82 1.71 -3.06
CA TYR A 68 8.84 2.80 -3.14
C TYR A 68 8.48 3.34 -1.76
N TYR A 69 8.36 2.49 -0.73
CA TYR A 69 8.18 2.96 0.64
C TYR A 69 9.29 3.95 1.04
N SER A 70 10.55 3.62 0.76
CA SER A 70 11.70 4.50 1.05
C SER A 70 11.68 5.80 0.23
N VAL A 71 11.30 5.73 -1.05
CA VAL A 71 11.14 6.89 -1.94
C VAL A 71 10.12 7.87 -1.35
N PHE A 72 8.90 7.39 -1.05
CA PHE A 72 7.84 8.26 -0.55
C PHE A 72 8.05 8.71 0.89
N PHE A 73 8.74 7.90 1.71
CA PHE A 73 9.21 8.34 3.03
C PHE A 73 10.18 9.52 2.92
N THR A 74 11.10 9.48 1.95
CA THR A 74 12.04 10.58 1.68
C THR A 74 11.32 11.83 1.21
N ILE A 75 10.37 11.69 0.26
CA ILE A 75 9.55 12.82 -0.22
C ILE A 75 8.80 13.48 0.94
N ASN A 76 8.17 12.68 1.80
CA ASN A 76 7.45 13.20 2.97
C ASN A 76 8.38 13.97 3.92
N GLY A 77 9.60 13.47 4.15
CA GLY A 77 10.60 14.17 4.96
C GLY A 77 11.00 15.53 4.38
N ILE A 78 11.25 15.60 3.07
CA ILE A 78 11.61 16.85 2.39
C ILE A 78 10.43 17.83 2.40
N GLN A 79 9.21 17.34 2.14
CA GLN A 79 8.01 18.17 2.19
C GLN A 79 7.83 18.77 3.59
N ALA A 80 7.90 17.94 4.64
CA ALA A 80 7.76 18.40 6.02
C ALA A 80 8.83 19.43 6.40
N GLN A 81 10.07 19.26 5.94
CA GLN A 81 11.12 20.25 6.16
C GLN A 81 10.84 21.58 5.47
N CYS A 82 10.39 21.54 4.22
CA CYS A 82 10.00 22.75 3.48
C CYS A 82 8.83 23.47 4.16
N GLU A 83 7.81 22.73 4.61
CA GLU A 83 6.66 23.28 5.32
C GLU A 83 7.08 23.91 6.67
N ALA A 84 7.97 23.27 7.40
CA ALA A 84 8.51 23.79 8.66
C ALA A 84 9.27 25.12 8.50
N GLN A 85 9.77 25.41 7.30
CA GLN A 85 10.46 26.66 6.97
C GLN A 85 9.53 27.72 6.34
N GLY A 86 8.22 27.45 6.26
CA GLY A 86 7.26 28.34 5.60
C GLY A 86 7.43 28.37 4.07
N GLY A 87 7.95 27.30 3.48
CA GLY A 87 8.16 27.18 2.04
C GLY A 87 6.86 27.15 1.22
N TYR A 88 6.99 27.42 -0.07
CA TYR A 88 5.88 27.42 -1.03
C TYR A 88 5.96 26.19 -1.95
N ASN A 89 4.82 25.57 -2.28
CA ASN A 89 4.75 24.40 -3.19
C ASN A 89 5.65 23.22 -2.75
N CYS A 90 5.73 22.97 -1.44
CA CYS A 90 6.64 22.00 -0.83
C CYS A 90 6.48 20.58 -1.36
N ARG A 91 5.25 20.15 -1.66
CA ARG A 91 4.96 18.84 -2.26
C ARG A 91 5.67 18.67 -3.61
N SER A 92 5.46 19.60 -4.54
CA SER A 92 6.05 19.49 -5.88
C SER A 92 7.58 19.58 -5.81
N GLN A 93 8.12 20.44 -4.93
CA GLN A 93 9.57 20.50 -4.71
C GLN A 93 10.12 19.17 -4.18
N ALA A 94 9.46 18.54 -3.20
CA ALA A 94 9.88 17.27 -2.63
C ALA A 94 9.83 16.13 -3.65
N VAL A 95 8.73 16.03 -4.41
CA VAL A 95 8.59 15.03 -5.48
C VAL A 95 9.66 15.24 -6.55
N ASN A 96 9.89 16.48 -6.99
CA ASN A 96 10.90 16.78 -8.00
C ASN A 96 12.33 16.51 -7.53
N ALA A 97 12.60 16.67 -6.23
CA ALA A 97 13.91 16.38 -5.65
C ALA A 97 14.24 14.89 -5.64
N VAL A 98 13.24 14.01 -5.52
CA VAL A 98 13.44 12.56 -5.40
C VAL A 98 13.18 11.82 -6.72
N CYS A 99 12.20 12.27 -7.50
CA CYS A 99 11.76 11.62 -8.73
C CYS A 99 12.18 12.39 -9.99
N GLY A 100 13.04 13.40 -9.87
CA GLY A 100 13.43 14.28 -10.98
C GLY A 100 12.27 15.18 -11.44
N SER A 101 12.50 16.05 -12.42
CA SER A 101 11.40 16.79 -13.05
C SER A 101 10.79 15.92 -14.16
N SER A 102 9.47 15.85 -14.21
CA SER A 102 8.71 15.17 -15.28
C SER A 102 8.82 15.88 -16.62
#